data_AF-A0A2A5WJD9-F1
#
_entry.id   AF-A0A2A5WJD9-F1
#
_cell.length_a   1.000
_cell.length_b   1.000
_cell.length_c   1.000
_cell.angle_alpha   90.00
_cell.angle_beta   90.00
_cell.angle_gamma   90.00
#
_symmetry.space_group_name_H-M   'P 1'
#
loop_
_entity.id
_entity.type
_entity.pdbx_description
1 polymer ?
#
loop_
_entity_poly.entity_id
_entity_poly.type
_entity_poly.pdbx_seq_one_letter_code
_entity_poly.pdbx_strand_id
1 'polypeptide(L)'
;MLVVNKVSHRFGKNVALNDISFECKAGEVTCLIGHSGCGKTTLLRLMAGLLPLQSGEIVLNGSTLASPSLMVPPELRSVGMVFQEGALFPHM
;
A
#
# COMPACT_ATOMS: atom_id res chain seq x y z
N MET A 1 5.37 -3.50 12.88
CA MET A 1 4.21 -2.59 12.95
C MET A 1 4.17 -1.80 11.65
N LEU A 2 3.03 -1.86 10.95
CA LEU A 2 2.75 -1.04 9.77
C LEU A 2 1.82 0.10 10.20
N VAL A 3 2.12 1.32 9.75
CA VAL A 3 1.29 2.51 9.98
C VAL A 3 0.99 3.14 8.62
N VAL A 4 -0.29 3.41 8.40
CA VAL A 4 -0.80 4.18 7.28
C VAL A 4 -1.42 5.43 7.88
N ASN A 5 -0.96 6.61 7.46
CA ASN A 5 -1.39 7.87 8.05
C ASN A 5 -1.85 8.84 6.97
N LYS A 6 -3.14 9.18 7.00
CA LYS A 6 -3.80 10.16 6.11
C LYS A 6 -3.55 9.94 4.62
N VAL A 7 -3.52 8.66 4.21
CA VAL A 7 -3.22 8.30 2.84
C VAL A 7 -4.40 8.64 1.93
N SER A 8 -4.13 9.48 0.94
CA SER A 8 -5.07 9.83 -0.12
C SER A 8 -4.44 9.57 -1.49
N HIS A 9 -5.24 9.08 -2.43
CA HIS A 9 -4.79 8.77 -3.78
C HIS A 9 -5.92 8.96 -4.79
N ARG A 10 -5.61 9.61 -5.91
CA ARG A 10 -6.55 9.86 -7.01
C ARG A 10 -5.95 9.49 -8.36
N PHE A 11 -6.81 9.00 -9.25
CA PHE A 11 -6.53 8.81 -10.67
C PHE A 11 -7.30 9.84 -11.48
N GLY A 12 -6.63 10.92 -11.88
CA GLY A 12 -7.27 12.09 -12.47
C GLY A 12 -8.32 12.67 -11.51
N LYS A 13 -9.60 12.66 -11.92
CA LYS A 13 -10.72 13.15 -11.10
C LYS A 13 -11.27 12.10 -10.11
N ASN A 14 -10.91 10.83 -10.27
CA ASN A 14 -11.46 9.74 -9.46
C ASN A 14 -10.64 9.56 -8.17
N VAL A 15 -11.28 9.77 -7.02
CA VAL A 15 -10.65 9.55 -5.71
C VAL A 15 -10.72 8.06 -5.37
N ALA A 16 -9.56 7.40 -5.30
CA ALA A 16 -9.47 5.98 -4.97
C ALA A 16 -9.30 5.74 -3.47
N LEU A 17 -8.60 6.65 -2.78
CA LEU A 17 -8.41 6.65 -1.34
C LEU A 17 -8.56 8.08 -0.83
N ASN A 18 -9.27 8.25 0.28
CA ASN A 18 -9.52 9.55 0.89
C ASN A 18 -9.24 9.49 2.40
N ASP A 19 -8.12 10.09 2.80
CA ASP A 19 -7.69 10.24 4.20
C ASP A 19 -7.69 8.95 5.03
N ILE A 20 -7.16 7.86 4.47
CA ILE A 20 -7.15 6.56 5.14
C ILE A 20 -6.03 6.51 6.19
N SER A 21 -6.39 6.17 7.43
CA SER A 21 -5.44 5.97 8.53
C SER A 21 -5.74 4.70 9.30
N PHE A 22 -4.72 3.87 9.54
CA PHE A 22 -4.81 2.68 10.39
C PHE A 22 -3.43 2.13 10.73
N GLU A 23 -3.39 1.21 11.68
CA GLU A 23 -2.19 0.51 12.12
C GLU A 23 -2.41 -1.00 12.09
N CYS A 24 -1.39 -1.74 11.70
CA CYS A 24 -1.33 -3.20 11.85
C CYS A 24 -0.14 -3.54 12.75
N LYS A 25 -0.39 -4.22 13.87
CA LYS A 25 0.72 -4.56 14.79
C LYS A 25 1.54 -5.70 14.20
N ALA A 26 2.78 -5.81 14.69
CA ALA A 26 3.63 -6.93 14.29
C ALA A 26 3.03 -8.26 14.74
N GLY A 27 3.01 -9.25 13.85
CA GLY A 27 2.45 -10.58 14.13
C GLY A 27 0.94 -10.69 14.02
N GLU A 28 0.22 -9.60 13.74
CA GLU A 28 -1.23 -9.64 13.53
C GLU A 28 -1.58 -9.91 12.06
N VAL A 29 -2.70 -10.62 11.87
CA VAL A 29 -3.35 -10.76 10.57
C VAL A 29 -4.46 -9.72 10.49
N THR A 30 -4.32 -8.74 9.60
CA THR A 30 -5.33 -7.72 9.35
C THR A 30 -6.07 -8.00 8.06
N CYS A 31 -7.41 -7.97 8.11
CA CYS A 31 -8.27 -8.14 6.94
C CYS A 31 -8.76 -6.79 6.43
N LEU A 32 -8.51 -6.49 5.15
CA LEU A 32 -9.07 -5.33 4.45
C LEU A 32 -10.26 -5.77 3.58
N ILE A 33 -11.47 -5.34 3.94
CA ILE A 33 -12.72 -5.77 3.30
C ILE A 33 -13.45 -4.54 2.73
N GLY A 34 -14.15 -4.74 1.61
CA GLY A 34 -14.99 -3.71 0.99
C GLY A 34 -15.43 -4.11 -0.42
N HIS A 35 -16.42 -3.40 -0.97
CA HIS A 35 -16.95 -3.68 -2.32
C HIS A 35 -15.90 -3.48 -3.43
N SER A 36 -16.17 -4.00 -4.63
CA SER A 36 -15.28 -3.75 -5.77
C SER A 36 -15.16 -2.24 -6.04
N GLY A 37 -13.96 -1.77 -6.40
CA GLY A 37 -13.68 -0.36 -6.67
C GLY A 37 -13.42 0.53 -5.44
N CYS A 38 -13.55 0.04 -4.20
CA CYS A 38 -13.34 0.86 -2.99
C CYS A 38 -11.86 1.17 -2.66
N GLY A 39 -10.91 0.90 -3.55
CA GLY A 39 -9.50 1.25 -3.37
C GLY A 39 -8.59 0.21 -2.70
N LYS A 40 -9.06 -1.00 -2.37
CA LYS A 40 -8.25 -2.05 -1.72
C LYS A 40 -6.92 -2.32 -2.44
N THR A 41 -7.00 -2.61 -3.74
CA THR A 41 -5.82 -2.89 -4.57
C THR A 41 -4.90 -1.67 -4.67
N THR A 42 -5.47 -0.47 -4.72
CA THR A 42 -4.70 0.79 -4.70
C THR A 42 -3.89 0.91 -3.41
N LEU A 43 -4.52 0.66 -2.26
CA LEU A 43 -3.88 0.71 -0.95
C LEU A 43 -2.77 -0.34 -0.83
N LEU A 44 -3.03 -1.59 -1.22
CA LEU A 44 -2.01 -2.65 -1.21
C LEU A 44 -0.82 -2.32 -2.11
N ARG A 45 -1.08 -1.78 -3.32
CA ARG A 45 -0.02 -1.36 -4.24
C ARG A 45 0.82 -0.21 -3.68
N LEU A 46 0.21 0.76 -3.00
CA LEU A 46 0.95 1.84 -2.33
C LEU A 46 1.87 1.31 -1.22
N MET A 47 1.38 0.37 -0.40
CA MET A 47 2.20 -0.28 0.63
C MET A 47 3.36 -1.09 0.06
N ALA A 48 3.10 -1.82 -1.03
CA ALA A 48 4.11 -2.60 -1.74
C ALA A 48 5.09 -1.75 -2.56
N GLY A 49 4.84 -0.44 -2.72
CA GLY A 49 5.68 0.46 -3.52
C GLY A 49 5.47 0.37 -5.01
N LEU A 50 4.36 -0.24 -5.44
CA LEU A 50 3.98 -0.36 -6.84
C LEU A 50 3.25 0.88 -7.37
N LEU A 51 2.91 1.82 -6.48
CA LEU A 51 2.36 3.12 -6.81
C LEU A 51 3.05 4.21 -5.97
N PRO A 52 3.29 5.41 -6.54
CA PRO A 52 3.78 6.54 -5.78
C PRO A 52 2.69 7.12 -4.88
N LEU A 53 3.08 7.52 -3.67
CA LEU A 53 2.18 8.13 -2.72
C LEU A 53 2.00 9.63 -3.02
N GLN A 54 0.75 10.08 -3.09
CA GLN A 54 0.43 11.49 -3.38
C GLN A 54 0.27 12.33 -2.11
N SER A 55 -0.23 11.75 -1.03
CA SER A 55 -0.49 12.41 0.24
C SER A 55 -0.46 11.39 1.38
N GLY A 56 -0.09 11.87 2.58
CA GLY A 56 0.04 11.03 3.77
C GLY A 56 1.39 10.35 3.89
N GLU A 57 1.46 9.30 4.69
CA GLU A 57 2.69 8.56 4.97
C GLU A 57 2.41 7.06 5.16
N ILE A 58 3.36 6.22 4.73
CA ILE A 58 3.40 4.79 5.05
C ILE A 58 4.71 4.47 5.76
N VAL A 59 4.60 3.91 6.96
CA VAL A 59 5.74 3.58 7.83
C VAL A 59 5.72 2.09 8.16
N LEU A 60 6.87 1.43 8.05
CA LEU A 60 7.05 0.04 8.46
C LEU A 60 8.17 -0.05 9.49
N ASN A 61 7.87 -0.59 10.67
CA ASN A 61 8.82 -0.78 11.77
C ASN A 61 9.60 0.50 12.12
N GLY A 62 8.91 1.65 12.12
CA GLY A 62 9.50 2.96 12.39
C GLY A 62 10.25 3.61 11.22
N SER A 63 10.40 2.92 10.09
CA SER A 63 11.02 3.46 8.88
C SER A 63 9.97 3.93 7.87
N THR A 64 10.04 5.19 7.44
CA THR A 64 9.15 5.72 6.40
C THR A 64 9.47 5.06 5.06
N LEU A 65 8.50 4.35 4.49
CA LEU A 65 8.62 3.71 3.18
C LEU A 65 8.11 4.60 2.05
N ALA A 66 7.10 5.44 2.32
CA ALA A 66 6.51 6.33 1.35
C ALA A 66 5.96 7.61 1.97
N SER A 67 6.21 8.74 1.31
CA SER A 67 5.65 10.07 1.54
C SER A 67 5.56 10.79 0.18
N PRO A 68 4.99 12.00 0.07
CA PRO A 68 5.00 12.74 -1.20
C PRO A 68 6.41 13.09 -1.71
N SER A 69 7.42 13.08 -0.83
CA SER A 69 8.82 13.40 -1.15
C SER A 69 9.75 12.19 -1.14
N LEU A 70 9.26 11.01 -0.76
CA LEU A 70 10.05 9.79 -0.62
C LEU A 70 9.29 8.58 -1.13
N MET A 71 9.95 7.73 -1.91
CA MET A 71 9.41 6.43 -2.30
C MET A 71 10.54 5.41 -2.29
N VAL A 72 10.54 4.53 -1.28
CA VAL A 72 11.42 3.35 -1.28
C VAL A 72 10.93 2.40 -2.38
N PRO A 73 11.79 1.93 -3.30
CA PRO A 73 11.36 1.03 -4.37
C PRO A 73 10.97 -0.36 -3.82
N PRO A 74 10.05 -1.10 -4.47
CA PRO A 74 9.51 -2.37 -3.98
C PRO A 74 10.56 -3.39 -3.52
N GLU A 75 11.63 -3.56 -4.29
CA GLU A 75 12.72 -4.52 -4.03
C GLU A 75 13.55 -4.20 -2.78
N LEU A 76 13.47 -2.98 -2.27
CA LEU A 76 14.11 -2.56 -1.03
C LEU A 76 13.12 -2.48 0.15
N ARG A 77 11.83 -2.81 -0.08
CA ARG A 77 10.85 -2.91 0.99
C ARG A 77 10.87 -4.31 1.58
N SER A 78 10.83 -4.40 2.91
CA SER A 78 10.57 -5.66 3.60
C SER A 78 9.07 -6.02 3.54
N VAL A 79 8.50 -6.03 2.32
CA VAL A 79 7.07 -6.26 2.05
C VAL A 79 6.94 -7.28 0.91
N GLY A 80 6.31 -8.42 1.19
CA GLY A 80 5.88 -9.37 0.17
C GLY A 80 4.46 -9.07 -0.30
N MET A 81 4.17 -9.27 -1.58
CA MET A 81 2.83 -9.13 -2.15
C MET A 81 2.49 -10.35 -3.02
N VAL A 82 1.30 -10.91 -2.79
CA VAL A 82 0.72 -11.95 -3.64
C VAL A 82 -0.45 -11.34 -4.40
N PHE A 83 -0.47 -11.52 -5.71
CA PHE A 83 -1.49 -10.95 -6.59
C PHE A 83 -2.72 -11.87 -6.69
N GLN A 84 -3.86 -11.28 -7.05
CA GLN A 84 -5.12 -12.01 -7.20
C GLN A 84 -5.07 -13.01 -8.37
N GLU A 85 -4.36 -12.65 -9.45
CA GLU A 85 -4.08 -13.55 -10.56
C GLU A 85 -2.65 -14.09 -10.42
N GLY A 86 -2.44 -15.33 -10.85
CA GLY A 86 -1.16 -16.01 -10.72
C GLY A 86 -0.03 -15.23 -11.37
N ALA A 87 0.91 -14.75 -10.57
CA ALA A 87 2.14 -14.09 -11.02
C ALA A 87 3.31 -15.09 -11.00
N LEU A 88 3.08 -16.29 -11.53
CA LEU A 88 4.12 -17.30 -11.70
C LEU A 88 4.93 -16.99 -12.96
N PHE A 89 6.23 -17.27 -12.92
CA PHE A 89 7.07 -17.20 -14.11
C PHE A 89 6.86 -18.49 -14.91
N PRO A 90 6.20 -18.45 -16.08
CA PRO A 90 5.76 -19.66 -16.80
C PRO A 90 6.91 -20.46 -17.44
N HIS A 91 8.13 -19.90 -17.43
CA HIS A 91 9.30 -20.45 -18.09
C HIS A 91 10.53 -20.50 -17.18
N MET A 92 10.33 -20.50 -15.86
CA MET A 92 11.38 -20.89 -14.91
C MET A 92 11.35 -22.39 -14.67
#